data_AF-R5CUB5-F1
#
_entry.id   AF-R5CUB5-F1
#
_cell.length_a   1.000
_cell.length_b   1.000
_cell.length_c   1.000
_cell.angle_alpha   90.00
_cell.angle_beta   90.00
_cell.angle_gamma   90.00
#
_symmetry.space_group_name_H-M   'P 1'
#
loop_
_entity.id
_entity.type
_entity.pdbx_description
1 polymer ?
#
loop_
_entity_poly.entity_id
_entity_poly.type
_entity_poly.pdbx_seq_one_letter_code
_entity_poly.pdbx_strand_id
1 'polypeptide(L)'
;MKLNASIELKSRLTHAAENGSVIAADILTEIKRNADVAEIIRGSYNFFSTKRKRSNMESYQRIRIMVTACNKNLANENFPDRNNPQAPWFPENRADLEPSKFVRLFKNLPEYSDTDMAYFASAICIDSKVTVKLLEGVQDFFEAYNGENYGHTADSSESCLHNSCMRHEGTARNAADFYVNFAGAKILVARDSGNNVLGRAVVWENVKSLSEDIHAAGLTMLDRVYYTHSFIAEMMREQARSLGITFRKMYNDFSHAKDVTALNDNTDSGIERGKSYYLQLAVEVPAHKWHKKGAPYMDTFFSVYLDGDCMELRNFDSVGAIATLRNTSGSATRMRMICPNCGSVHNLTDSTFCPACRRLLYQHTEFGDVMRSGVVEYGGRAYPSVLFKKKRPKPAMRLYLQVNKLYMA
;
A
#
# COMPACT_ATOMS: atom_id res chain seq x y z
N MET A 1 -8.31 48.21 2.97
CA MET A 1 -7.56 47.33 3.89
C MET A 1 -7.10 46.09 3.13
N LYS A 2 -5.84 45.66 3.25
CA LYS A 2 -5.34 44.50 2.50
C LYS A 2 -5.56 43.19 3.26
N LEU A 3 -5.77 42.12 2.50
CA LEU A 3 -5.78 40.76 3.01
C LEU A 3 -4.37 40.35 3.44
N ASN A 4 -4.22 39.85 4.67
CA ASN A 4 -2.96 39.39 5.22
C ASN A 4 -3.04 37.91 5.59
N ALA A 5 -2.04 37.14 5.18
CA ALA A 5 -1.88 35.74 5.55
C ALA A 5 -0.47 35.51 6.11
N SER A 6 -0.36 34.72 7.17
CA SER A 6 0.93 34.36 7.75
C SER A 6 1.81 33.60 6.75
N ILE A 7 3.12 33.61 7.00
CA ILE A 7 4.10 32.89 6.17
C ILE A 7 3.76 31.38 6.14
N GLU A 8 3.42 30.79 7.30
CA GLU A 8 3.05 29.37 7.38
C GLU A 8 1.80 29.05 6.55
N LEU A 9 0.74 29.87 6.62
CA LEU A 9 -0.46 29.63 5.82
C LEU A 9 -0.17 29.72 4.31
N LYS A 10 0.63 30.71 3.88
CA LYS A 10 1.04 30.85 2.48
C LYS A 10 1.88 29.65 2.02
N SER A 11 2.79 29.16 2.85
CA SER A 11 3.60 27.96 2.59
C SER A 11 2.71 26.74 2.39
N ARG A 12 1.80 26.48 3.33
CA ARG A 12 0.87 25.34 3.27
C ARG A 12 -0.04 25.38 2.05
N LEU A 13 -0.57 26.55 1.72
CA LEU A 13 -1.38 26.73 0.51
C LEU A 13 -0.55 26.44 -0.75
N THR A 14 0.70 26.92 -0.79
CA THR A 14 1.63 26.68 -1.92
C THR A 14 1.87 25.19 -2.09
N HIS A 15 2.24 24.49 -1.02
CA HIS A 15 2.47 23.05 -1.07
C HIS A 15 1.19 22.25 -1.38
N ALA A 16 0.04 22.64 -0.83
CA ALA A 16 -1.23 22.00 -1.17
C ALA A 16 -1.57 22.16 -2.66
N ALA A 17 -1.29 23.33 -3.25
CA ALA A 17 -1.45 23.58 -4.68
C ALA A 17 -0.47 22.75 -5.52
N GLU A 18 0.81 22.71 -5.14
CA GLU A 18 1.85 21.87 -5.78
C GLU A 18 1.52 20.37 -5.71
N ASN A 19 0.80 19.97 -4.66
CA ASN A 19 0.31 18.61 -4.47
C ASN A 19 -1.01 18.33 -5.20
N GLY A 20 -1.56 19.29 -5.96
CA GLY A 20 -2.74 19.08 -6.81
C GLY A 20 -4.06 19.67 -6.28
N SER A 21 -4.05 20.40 -5.16
CA SER A 21 -5.27 21.04 -4.65
C SER A 21 -5.63 22.29 -5.47
N VAL A 22 -6.68 22.18 -6.29
CA VAL A 22 -7.24 23.30 -7.06
C VAL A 22 -7.70 24.46 -6.16
N ILE A 23 -8.36 24.14 -5.04
CA ILE A 23 -8.81 25.13 -4.06
C ILE A 23 -7.63 25.95 -3.50
N ALA A 24 -6.51 25.29 -3.19
CA ALA A 24 -5.34 25.98 -2.67
C ALA A 24 -4.73 26.91 -3.73
N ALA A 25 -4.68 26.48 -4.99
CA ALA A 25 -4.20 27.30 -6.11
C ALA A 25 -5.08 28.55 -6.31
N ASP A 26 -6.40 28.40 -6.26
CA ASP A 26 -7.33 29.50 -6.45
C ASP A 26 -7.29 30.49 -5.26
N ILE A 27 -7.21 29.98 -4.02
CA ILE A 27 -7.01 30.81 -2.83
C ILE A 27 -5.69 31.60 -2.92
N LEU A 28 -4.60 30.99 -3.37
CA LEU A 28 -3.33 31.70 -3.56
C LEU A 28 -3.45 32.82 -4.59
N THR A 29 -4.20 32.58 -5.67
CA THR A 29 -4.47 33.58 -6.69
C THR A 29 -5.22 34.76 -6.09
N GLU A 30 -6.28 34.51 -5.32
CA GLU A 30 -7.03 35.56 -4.62
C GLU A 30 -6.18 36.32 -3.59
N ILE A 31 -5.34 35.63 -2.79
CA ILE A 31 -4.47 36.26 -1.79
C ILE A 31 -3.40 37.16 -2.45
N LYS A 32 -2.97 36.83 -3.67
CA LYS A 32 -1.97 37.61 -4.42
C LYS A 32 -2.58 38.83 -5.12
N ARG A 33 -3.90 38.94 -5.22
CA ARG A 33 -4.56 40.09 -5.85
C ARG A 33 -4.29 41.36 -5.05
N ASN A 34 -3.88 42.42 -5.73
CA ASN A 34 -3.74 43.75 -5.15
C ASN A 34 -5.09 44.47 -5.10
N ALA A 35 -6.07 43.89 -4.41
CA ALA A 35 -7.42 44.41 -4.25
C ALA A 35 -7.75 44.68 -2.78
N ASP A 36 -8.83 45.43 -2.53
CA ASP A 36 -9.32 45.62 -1.16
C ASP A 36 -9.84 44.29 -0.59
N VAL A 37 -9.65 44.05 0.71
CA VAL A 37 -10.13 42.84 1.38
C VAL A 37 -11.64 42.64 1.21
N ALA A 38 -12.43 43.73 1.12
CA ALA A 38 -13.86 43.65 0.90
C ALA A 38 -14.23 43.13 -0.49
N GLU A 39 -13.32 43.15 -1.47
CA GLU A 39 -13.53 42.56 -2.80
C GLU A 39 -13.19 41.07 -2.84
N ILE A 40 -12.35 40.60 -1.90
CA ILE A 40 -11.85 39.22 -1.85
C ILE A 40 -12.65 38.37 -0.86
N ILE A 41 -12.90 38.89 0.34
CA ILE A 41 -13.44 38.13 1.48
C ILE A 41 -14.86 38.61 1.83
N ARG A 42 -15.73 37.65 2.16
CA ARG A 42 -17.03 37.86 2.80
C ARG A 42 -16.82 38.12 4.29
N GLY A 43 -17.31 39.25 4.80
CA GLY A 43 -17.25 39.62 6.22
C GLY A 43 -16.07 40.53 6.58
N SER A 44 -15.69 40.55 7.86
CA SER A 44 -14.68 41.47 8.41
C SER A 44 -13.29 40.86 8.62
N TYR A 45 -13.07 39.60 8.21
CA TYR A 45 -11.78 38.94 8.37
C TYR A 45 -10.74 39.48 7.40
N ASN A 46 -9.56 39.82 7.92
CA ASN A 46 -8.46 40.37 7.13
C ASN A 46 -7.08 39.78 7.48
N PHE A 47 -6.94 39.04 8.58
CA PHE A 47 -5.71 38.32 8.94
C PHE A 47 -5.98 36.83 9.09
N PHE A 48 -5.23 36.00 8.34
CA PHE A 48 -5.34 34.54 8.36
C PHE A 48 -4.02 33.88 8.73
N SER A 49 -4.07 32.77 9.47
CA SER A 49 -2.92 31.92 9.81
C SER A 49 -3.40 30.49 9.99
N THR A 50 -2.47 29.62 10.37
CA THR A 50 -2.74 28.26 10.78
C THR A 50 -2.52 28.04 12.26
N LYS A 51 -3.19 27.02 12.80
CA LYS A 51 -3.00 26.48 14.14
C LYS A 51 -2.98 24.96 14.04
N ARG A 52 -1.94 24.35 14.62
CA ARG A 52 -1.79 22.90 14.65
C ARG A 52 -2.51 22.34 15.89
N LYS A 53 -3.40 21.39 15.70
CA LYS A 53 -3.99 20.59 16.79
C LYS A 53 -3.40 19.19 16.72
N ARG A 54 -2.77 18.75 17.81
CA ARG A 54 -2.15 17.42 17.92
C ARG A 54 -3.01 16.52 18.78
N SER A 55 -3.10 15.26 18.40
CA SER A 55 -3.73 14.20 19.19
C SER A 55 -2.81 12.98 19.18
N ASN A 56 -2.49 12.45 20.36
CA ASN A 56 -1.69 11.25 20.50
C ASN A 56 -2.60 10.03 20.37
N MET A 57 -2.28 9.15 19.43
CA MET A 57 -2.83 7.79 19.35
C MET A 57 -1.85 6.83 20.02
N GLU A 58 -2.25 5.58 20.26
CA GLU A 58 -1.41 4.57 20.93
C GLU A 58 -0.03 4.38 20.28
N SER A 59 0.05 4.49 18.94
CA SER A 59 1.30 4.20 18.20
C SER A 59 1.71 5.25 17.16
N TYR A 60 1.01 6.39 17.08
CA TYR A 60 1.36 7.48 16.17
C TYR A 60 0.69 8.80 16.59
N GLN A 61 1.14 9.91 15.98
CA GLN A 61 0.54 11.23 16.21
C GLN A 61 -0.35 11.65 15.04
N ARG A 62 -1.51 12.21 15.37
CA ARG A 62 -2.41 12.86 14.42
C ARG A 62 -2.24 14.37 14.51
N ILE A 63 -2.11 15.02 13.36
CA ILE A 63 -2.00 16.47 13.23
C ILE A 63 -3.14 16.99 12.38
N ARG A 64 -3.92 17.91 12.95
CA ARG A 64 -4.97 18.65 12.23
C ARG A 64 -4.54 20.10 12.09
N ILE A 65 -4.71 20.66 10.90
CA ILE A 65 -4.47 22.08 10.65
C ILE A 65 -5.81 22.80 10.62
N MET A 66 -5.98 23.73 11.57
CA MET A 66 -7.07 24.69 11.57
C MET A 66 -6.58 25.99 10.94
N VAL A 67 -7.42 26.65 10.17
CA VAL A 67 -7.18 28.04 9.78
C VAL A 67 -7.66 28.92 10.93
N THR A 68 -6.97 30.01 11.24
CA THR A 68 -7.39 30.97 12.25
C THR A 68 -7.50 32.36 11.65
N ALA A 69 -8.54 33.10 12.01
CA ALA A 69 -8.80 34.41 11.43
C ALA A 69 -9.09 35.48 12.50
N CYS A 70 -8.63 36.71 12.29
CA CYS A 70 -8.96 37.85 13.15
C CYS A 70 -10.15 38.62 12.55
N ASN A 71 -11.21 38.81 13.33
CA ASN A 71 -12.39 39.62 12.98
C ASN A 71 -12.49 40.94 13.75
N LYS A 72 -11.51 41.23 14.62
CA LYS A 72 -11.54 42.40 15.50
C LYS A 72 -11.26 43.66 14.67
N ASN A 73 -12.05 44.70 14.92
CA ASN A 73 -11.75 46.03 14.40
C ASN A 73 -10.60 46.64 15.22
N LEU A 74 -9.38 46.50 14.73
CA LEU A 74 -8.15 47.00 15.38
C LEU A 74 -8.11 48.53 15.52
N ALA A 75 -8.95 49.25 14.77
CA ALA A 75 -9.07 50.70 14.85
C ALA A 75 -10.07 51.17 15.92
N ASN A 76 -10.80 50.26 16.57
CA ASN A 76 -11.75 50.61 17.64
C ASN A 76 -11.01 51.18 18.86
N GLU A 77 -11.49 52.31 19.37
CA GLU A 77 -10.88 53.01 20.49
C GLU A 77 -10.83 52.22 21.78
N ASN A 78 -11.82 51.36 22.00
CA ASN A 78 -11.95 50.52 23.18
C ASN A 78 -11.26 49.15 23.04
N PHE A 79 -10.52 48.92 21.95
CA PHE A 79 -9.80 47.66 21.76
C PHE A 79 -8.47 47.71 22.54
N PRO A 80 -8.23 46.78 23.49
CA PRO A 80 -7.09 46.85 24.40
C PRO A 80 -5.74 46.79 23.67
N ASP A 81 -5.67 46.07 22.54
CA ASP A 81 -4.46 45.97 21.72
C ASP A 81 -4.46 46.95 20.53
N ARG A 82 -5.23 48.06 20.60
CA ARG A 82 -5.27 49.09 19.56
C ARG A 82 -3.84 49.58 19.27
N ASN A 83 -3.53 49.79 17.99
CA ASN A 83 -2.22 50.21 17.48
C ASN A 83 -1.06 49.21 17.69
N ASN A 84 -1.28 48.04 18.30
CA ASN A 84 -0.27 46.99 18.35
C ASN A 84 -0.26 46.21 17.02
N PRO A 85 0.82 46.28 16.21
CA PRO A 85 0.90 45.58 14.93
C PRO A 85 0.85 44.04 15.08
N GLN A 86 1.11 43.52 16.29
CA GLN A 86 1.02 42.09 16.60
C GLN A 86 -0.37 41.63 17.05
N ALA A 87 -1.27 42.56 17.39
CA ALA A 87 -2.62 42.26 17.88
C ALA A 87 -3.40 41.20 17.05
N PRO A 88 -3.34 41.20 15.71
CA PRO A 88 -4.08 40.22 14.90
C PRO A 88 -3.58 38.79 15.03
N TRP A 89 -2.35 38.62 15.53
CA TRP A 89 -1.69 37.33 15.65
C TRP A 89 -1.87 36.70 17.04
N PHE A 90 -2.32 37.49 18.04
CA PHE A 90 -2.59 37.00 19.38
C PHE A 90 -3.74 35.97 19.40
N PRO A 91 -3.59 34.81 20.08
CA PRO A 91 -4.59 33.77 20.08
C PRO A 91 -6.00 34.22 20.49
N GLU A 92 -6.11 35.15 21.45
CA GLU A 92 -7.37 35.64 22.03
C GLU A 92 -8.18 36.49 21.03
N ASN A 93 -7.49 37.08 20.05
CA ASN A 93 -8.08 37.91 19.01
C ASN A 93 -8.55 37.12 17.78
N ARG A 94 -8.42 35.79 17.82
CA ARG A 94 -8.62 34.92 16.64
C ARG A 94 -9.72 33.88 16.84
N ALA A 95 -10.43 33.61 15.77
CA ALA A 95 -11.40 32.53 15.67
C ALA A 95 -10.82 31.35 14.89
N ASP A 96 -11.04 30.13 15.40
CA ASP A 96 -10.75 28.89 14.67
C ASP A 96 -11.78 28.73 13.53
N LEU A 97 -11.27 28.48 12.31
CA LEU A 97 -12.04 28.21 11.11
C LEU A 97 -11.70 26.83 10.57
N GLU A 98 -12.74 26.04 10.32
CA GLU A 98 -12.62 24.81 9.54
C GLU A 98 -12.17 25.12 8.11
N PRO A 99 -11.39 24.26 7.44
CA PRO A 99 -10.96 24.48 6.06
C PRO A 99 -12.12 24.82 5.12
N SER A 100 -13.25 24.11 5.24
CA SER A 100 -14.44 24.37 4.42
C SER A 100 -15.05 25.76 4.66
N LYS A 101 -15.08 26.23 5.91
CA LYS A 101 -15.54 27.58 6.26
C LYS A 101 -14.58 28.63 5.71
N PHE A 102 -13.27 28.38 5.78
CA PHE A 102 -12.25 29.27 5.23
C PHE A 102 -12.41 29.45 3.72
N VAL A 103 -12.62 28.37 2.95
CA VAL A 103 -12.87 28.45 1.50
C VAL A 103 -14.09 29.33 1.19
N ARG A 104 -15.20 29.13 1.93
CA ARG A 104 -16.45 29.89 1.73
C ARG A 104 -16.33 31.39 2.03
N LEU A 105 -15.26 31.84 2.67
CA LEU A 105 -15.01 33.27 2.85
C LEU A 105 -14.66 33.97 1.54
N PHE A 106 -14.08 33.30 0.55
CA PHE A 106 -13.63 33.96 -0.67
C PHE A 106 -14.78 34.17 -1.66
N LYS A 107 -15.02 35.43 -2.05
CA LYS A 107 -16.14 35.84 -2.90
C LYS A 107 -16.10 35.26 -4.30
N ASN A 108 -14.90 35.22 -4.88
CA ASN A 108 -14.70 34.95 -6.30
C ASN A 108 -14.31 33.49 -6.60
N LEU A 109 -14.26 32.63 -5.57
CA LEU A 109 -14.05 31.20 -5.79
C LEU A 109 -15.33 30.54 -6.32
N PRO A 110 -15.20 29.57 -7.25
CA PRO A 110 -16.33 28.77 -7.69
C PRO A 110 -16.87 27.87 -6.57
N GLU A 111 -18.01 27.24 -6.83
CA GLU A 111 -18.45 26.11 -6.00
C GLU A 111 -17.58 24.88 -6.30
N TYR A 112 -17.10 24.24 -5.24
CA TYR A 112 -16.28 23.04 -5.33
C TYR A 112 -17.06 21.81 -4.92
N SER A 113 -16.68 20.66 -5.47
CA SER A 113 -17.23 19.38 -5.05
C SER A 113 -16.81 19.04 -3.61
N ASP A 114 -17.57 18.15 -2.95
CA ASP A 114 -17.17 17.61 -1.65
C ASP A 114 -15.82 16.89 -1.71
N THR A 115 -15.49 16.30 -2.86
CA THR A 115 -14.21 15.62 -3.11
C THR A 115 -13.06 16.62 -3.09
N ASP A 116 -13.18 17.75 -3.79
CA ASP A 116 -12.16 18.80 -3.79
C ASP A 116 -11.99 19.43 -2.40
N MET A 117 -13.10 19.62 -1.68
CA MET A 117 -13.08 20.14 -0.30
C MET A 117 -12.37 19.17 0.65
N ALA A 118 -12.64 17.87 0.54
CA ALA A 118 -11.94 16.84 1.31
C ALA A 118 -10.46 16.75 0.93
N TYR A 119 -10.14 16.87 -0.36
CA TYR A 119 -8.77 16.91 -0.86
C TYR A 119 -8.00 18.07 -0.26
N PHE A 120 -8.56 19.29 -0.34
CA PHE A 120 -7.96 20.50 0.22
C PHE A 120 -7.74 20.39 1.74
N ALA A 121 -8.76 19.94 2.48
CA ALA A 121 -8.67 19.77 3.93
C ALA A 121 -7.57 18.76 4.33
N SER A 122 -7.35 17.73 3.51
CA SER A 122 -6.27 16.76 3.72
C SER A 122 -4.90 17.33 3.31
N ALA A 123 -4.81 17.95 2.13
CA ALA A 123 -3.56 18.46 1.56
C ALA A 123 -2.94 19.60 2.37
N ILE A 124 -3.75 20.52 2.92
CA ILE A 124 -3.28 21.66 3.73
C ILE A 124 -2.56 21.21 5.02
N CYS A 125 -2.73 19.94 5.42
CA CYS A 125 -2.05 19.36 6.57
C CYS A 125 -0.56 19.12 6.33
N ILE A 126 -0.14 18.93 5.07
CA ILE A 126 1.27 18.70 4.69
C ILE A 126 1.89 20.01 4.20
N ASP A 127 2.86 20.50 4.95
CA ASP A 127 3.61 21.72 4.60
C ASP A 127 4.87 21.39 3.81
N SER A 128 4.74 20.53 2.80
CA SER A 128 5.80 20.27 1.83
C SER A 128 5.25 19.62 0.57
N LYS A 129 6.04 19.68 -0.51
CA LYS A 129 5.75 18.94 -1.73
C LYS A 129 5.90 17.44 -1.51
N VAL A 130 4.91 16.69 -1.97
CA VAL A 130 4.91 15.23 -1.98
C VAL A 130 5.43 14.73 -3.32
N THR A 131 6.27 13.70 -3.26
CA THR A 131 6.76 12.99 -4.45
C THR A 131 6.25 11.56 -4.44
N VAL A 132 5.85 11.04 -5.61
CA VAL A 132 5.46 9.64 -5.77
C VAL A 132 6.40 8.99 -6.77
N LYS A 133 7.05 7.89 -6.39
CA LYS A 133 8.05 7.19 -7.21
C LYS A 133 7.81 5.69 -7.23
N LEU A 134 8.06 5.07 -8.38
CA LEU A 134 8.14 3.61 -8.52
C LEU A 134 9.58 3.17 -8.22
N LEU A 135 9.72 2.22 -7.31
CA LEU A 135 10.99 1.73 -6.79
C LEU A 135 11.03 0.19 -6.87
N GLU A 136 12.22 -0.40 -6.84
CA GLU A 136 12.42 -1.83 -7.13
C GLU A 136 13.42 -2.55 -6.21
N GLY A 137 14.10 -1.84 -5.31
CA GLY A 137 15.08 -2.43 -4.41
C GLY A 137 14.48 -3.06 -3.16
N VAL A 138 15.17 -4.08 -2.61
CA VAL A 138 14.83 -4.67 -1.31
C VAL A 138 14.80 -3.60 -0.21
N GLN A 139 15.76 -2.65 -0.26
CA GLN A 139 15.81 -1.55 0.69
C GLN A 139 14.60 -0.60 0.54
N ASP A 140 14.16 -0.33 -0.68
CA ASP A 140 12.99 0.52 -0.93
C ASP A 140 11.72 -0.09 -0.33
N PHE A 141 11.52 -1.39 -0.52
CA PHE A 141 10.43 -2.12 0.12
C PHE A 141 10.56 -2.12 1.63
N PHE A 142 11.74 -2.39 2.17
CA PHE A 142 11.96 -2.41 3.61
C PHE A 142 11.61 -1.05 4.23
N GLU A 143 12.13 0.04 3.66
CA GLU A 143 11.85 1.38 4.16
C GLU A 143 10.39 1.78 4.03
N ALA A 144 9.76 1.44 2.90
CA ALA A 144 8.35 1.69 2.70
C ALA A 144 7.48 0.89 3.67
N TYR A 145 7.86 -0.34 4.01
CA TYR A 145 7.11 -1.15 4.98
C TYR A 145 7.39 -0.72 6.42
N ASN A 146 8.60 -0.31 6.78
CA ASN A 146 8.96 0.01 8.16
C ASN A 146 8.18 1.23 8.70
N GLY A 147 7.36 1.00 9.74
CA GLY A 147 6.49 1.99 10.34
C GLY A 147 7.20 3.17 10.99
N GLU A 148 8.47 3.02 11.36
CA GLU A 148 9.30 4.11 11.90
C GLU A 148 9.56 5.21 10.85
N ASN A 149 9.41 4.90 9.57
CA ASN A 149 9.59 5.87 8.49
C ASN A 149 8.29 6.60 8.12
N TYR A 150 7.16 6.32 8.78
CA TYR A 150 5.87 6.89 8.40
C TYR A 150 5.73 8.34 8.85
N GLY A 151 5.16 9.17 7.97
CA GLY A 151 4.77 10.53 8.32
C GLY A 151 3.54 10.56 9.23
N HIS A 152 3.26 11.72 9.83
CA HIS A 152 2.05 11.90 10.64
C HIS A 152 0.77 11.71 9.80
N THR A 153 -0.35 11.42 10.46
CA THR A 153 -1.67 11.36 9.80
C THR A 153 -2.42 12.69 9.91
N ALA A 154 -3.23 13.00 8.90
CA ALA A 154 -4.24 14.06 8.99
C ALA A 154 -5.59 13.54 9.49
N ASP A 155 -6.30 14.43 10.20
CA ASP A 155 -7.71 14.39 10.62
C ASP A 155 -8.46 13.03 10.69
N SER A 156 -9.79 12.99 10.60
CA SER A 156 -10.68 11.94 11.14
C SER A 156 -10.57 10.53 10.54
N SER A 157 -9.75 10.33 9.53
CA SER A 157 -9.56 9.03 8.89
C SER A 157 -8.50 8.21 9.62
N GLU A 158 -8.84 6.98 10.00
CA GLU A 158 -7.85 5.99 10.39
C GLU A 158 -6.81 5.81 9.27
N SER A 159 -5.53 5.95 9.60
CA SER A 159 -4.46 5.70 8.63
C SER A 159 -4.30 4.19 8.44
N CYS A 160 -4.73 3.70 7.27
CA CYS A 160 -4.51 2.32 6.90
C CYS A 160 -3.01 1.96 6.84
N LEU A 161 -2.14 2.95 6.59
CA LEU A 161 -0.69 2.77 6.63
C LEU A 161 -0.21 2.39 8.04
N HIS A 162 -0.58 3.17 9.05
CA HIS A 162 -0.20 2.90 10.46
C HIS A 162 -0.88 1.65 11.03
N ASN A 163 -2.06 1.30 10.52
CA ASN A 163 -2.79 0.10 10.94
C ASN A 163 -2.30 -1.18 10.24
N SER A 164 -1.26 -1.10 9.39
CA SER A 164 -0.68 -2.28 8.73
C SER A 164 0.07 -3.17 9.71
N CYS A 165 -0.31 -4.45 9.81
CA CYS A 165 0.41 -5.46 10.60
C CYS A 165 1.81 -5.78 10.04
N MET A 166 2.06 -5.47 8.78
CA MET A 166 3.35 -5.70 8.11
C MET A 166 4.36 -4.57 8.35
N ARG A 167 4.04 -3.59 9.21
CA ARG A 167 4.88 -2.40 9.41
C ARG A 167 6.08 -2.61 10.32
N HIS A 168 6.13 -3.71 11.05
CA HIS A 168 7.17 -3.97 12.03
C HIS A 168 8.45 -4.45 11.33
N GLU A 169 9.63 -4.11 11.87
CA GLU A 169 10.93 -4.35 11.20
C GLU A 169 11.10 -5.80 10.70
N GLY A 170 10.76 -6.79 11.54
CA GLY A 170 10.87 -8.20 11.18
C GLY A 170 9.96 -8.60 10.02
N THR A 171 8.70 -8.15 10.03
CA THR A 171 7.73 -8.45 8.96
C THR A 171 8.02 -7.64 7.69
N ALA A 172 8.52 -6.41 7.82
CA ALA A 172 8.96 -5.56 6.71
C ALA A 172 10.13 -6.18 5.94
N ARG A 173 11.14 -6.73 6.63
CA ARG A 173 12.28 -7.39 5.99
C ARG A 173 11.88 -8.64 5.21
N ASN A 174 10.94 -9.42 5.75
CA ASN A 174 10.42 -10.62 5.08
C ASN A 174 9.57 -10.25 3.86
N ALA A 175 8.72 -9.23 3.99
CA ALA A 175 7.94 -8.69 2.87
C ALA A 175 8.85 -8.20 1.74
N ALA A 176 9.88 -7.40 2.06
CA ALA A 176 10.81 -6.86 1.07
C ALA A 176 11.51 -7.95 0.25
N ASP A 177 12.01 -8.98 0.93
CA ASP A 177 12.63 -10.11 0.25
C ASP A 177 11.66 -10.87 -0.64
N PHE A 178 10.46 -11.13 -0.13
CA PHE A 178 9.43 -11.84 -0.88
C PHE A 178 9.01 -11.07 -2.13
N TYR A 179 8.69 -9.79 -2.00
CA TYR A 179 8.23 -9.01 -3.14
C TYR A 179 9.32 -8.82 -4.20
N VAL A 180 10.55 -8.51 -3.80
CA VAL A 180 11.62 -8.25 -4.77
C VAL A 180 12.23 -9.54 -5.32
N ASN A 181 12.70 -10.43 -4.45
CA ASN A 181 13.50 -11.58 -4.89
C ASN A 181 12.64 -12.74 -5.40
N PHE A 182 11.44 -12.92 -4.85
CA PHE A 182 10.57 -14.03 -5.24
C PHE A 182 9.48 -13.62 -6.23
N ALA A 183 8.72 -12.57 -5.92
CA ALA A 183 7.66 -12.10 -6.81
C ALA A 183 8.15 -11.23 -7.98
N GLY A 184 9.32 -10.59 -7.86
CA GLY A 184 9.79 -9.62 -8.86
C GLY A 184 8.89 -8.38 -8.95
N ALA A 185 8.22 -8.02 -7.86
CA ALA A 185 7.33 -6.88 -7.78
C ALA A 185 8.10 -5.57 -7.53
N LYS A 186 7.47 -4.46 -7.89
CA LYS A 186 7.92 -3.10 -7.60
C LYS A 186 7.05 -2.46 -6.51
N ILE A 187 7.43 -1.30 -6.02
CA ILE A 187 6.65 -0.56 -5.02
C ILE A 187 6.52 0.90 -5.40
N LEU A 188 5.29 1.40 -5.41
CA LEU A 188 4.99 2.81 -5.55
C LEU A 188 4.98 3.43 -4.16
N VAL A 189 5.77 4.49 -3.94
CA VAL A 189 5.93 5.12 -2.62
C VAL A 189 5.73 6.63 -2.73
N ALA A 190 4.88 7.18 -1.88
CA ALA A 190 4.70 8.62 -1.70
C ALA A 190 5.51 9.10 -0.49
N ARG A 191 6.34 10.12 -0.67
CA ARG A 191 7.17 10.72 0.39
C ARG A 191 7.06 12.23 0.44
N ASP A 192 7.17 12.78 1.66
CA ASP A 192 7.32 14.22 1.89
C ASP A 192 8.78 14.68 1.73
N SER A 193 9.02 15.98 1.88
CA SER A 193 10.38 16.56 1.81
C SER A 193 11.34 16.09 2.92
N GLY A 194 10.80 15.61 4.04
CA GLY A 194 11.56 15.00 5.14
C GLY A 194 11.87 13.53 4.91
N ASN A 195 11.56 12.99 3.72
CA ASN A 195 11.68 11.59 3.36
C ASN A 195 10.76 10.65 4.15
N ASN A 196 9.74 11.16 4.84
CA ASN A 196 8.76 10.34 5.52
C ASN A 196 7.82 9.68 4.51
N VAL A 197 7.50 8.41 4.72
CA VAL A 197 6.55 7.66 3.89
C VAL A 197 5.13 8.07 4.23
N LEU A 198 4.44 8.62 3.25
CA LEU A 198 3.04 9.04 3.35
C LEU A 198 2.08 8.03 2.75
N GLY A 199 2.56 7.18 1.85
CA GLY A 199 1.79 6.10 1.27
C GLY A 199 2.65 5.11 0.48
N ARG A 200 2.11 3.90 0.31
CA ARG A 200 2.77 2.80 -0.41
C ARG A 200 1.76 1.85 -1.04
N ALA A 201 2.15 1.25 -2.16
CA ALA A 201 1.38 0.21 -2.84
C ALA A 201 2.33 -0.70 -3.62
N VAL A 202 2.13 -2.01 -3.52
CA VAL A 202 2.86 -2.98 -4.34
C VAL A 202 2.38 -2.86 -5.79
N VAL A 203 3.32 -2.91 -6.73
CA VAL A 203 3.05 -2.96 -8.17
C VAL A 203 3.49 -4.31 -8.68
N TRP A 204 2.52 -5.09 -9.14
CA TRP A 204 2.74 -6.39 -9.73
C TRP A 204 3.00 -6.24 -11.22
N GLU A 205 4.08 -6.88 -11.69
CA GLU A 205 4.47 -6.90 -13.10
C GLU A 205 4.19 -8.27 -13.72
N ASN A 206 4.10 -8.30 -15.05
CA ASN A 206 3.88 -9.53 -15.82
C ASN A 206 2.65 -10.32 -15.34
N VAL A 207 1.61 -9.61 -14.93
CA VAL A 207 0.34 -10.19 -14.52
C VAL A 207 -0.33 -10.81 -15.75
N LYS A 208 -0.83 -12.04 -15.59
CA LYS A 208 -1.68 -12.70 -16.58
C LYS A 208 -3.11 -12.81 -16.05
N SER A 209 -4.06 -12.61 -16.96
CA SER A 209 -5.46 -12.90 -16.71
C SER A 209 -5.78 -14.30 -17.22
N LEU A 210 -6.32 -15.11 -16.33
CA LEU A 210 -6.80 -16.47 -16.55
C LEU A 210 -8.33 -16.51 -16.72
N SER A 211 -8.99 -15.34 -16.74
CA SER A 211 -10.41 -15.24 -17.03
C SER A 211 -10.69 -15.49 -18.51
N GLU A 212 -11.80 -16.16 -18.81
CA GLU A 212 -12.21 -16.49 -20.19
C GLU A 212 -12.44 -15.24 -21.05
N ASP A 213 -13.06 -14.19 -20.47
CA ASP A 213 -13.43 -12.98 -21.21
C ASP A 213 -12.24 -12.06 -21.54
N ILE A 214 -11.17 -12.13 -20.74
CA ILE A 214 -9.98 -11.30 -20.90
C ILE A 214 -8.78 -12.21 -20.71
N HIS A 215 -8.35 -12.85 -21.79
CA HIS A 215 -7.16 -13.68 -21.78
C HIS A 215 -5.95 -12.86 -22.25
N ALA A 216 -5.25 -12.25 -21.30
CA ALA A 216 -4.16 -11.31 -21.56
C ALA A 216 -2.96 -11.58 -20.65
N ALA A 217 -1.75 -11.26 -21.13
CA ALA A 217 -0.51 -11.39 -20.38
C ALA A 217 0.30 -10.08 -20.49
N GLY A 218 1.32 -9.94 -19.63
CA GLY A 218 2.13 -8.72 -19.59
C GLY A 218 1.41 -7.51 -18.99
N LEU A 219 0.31 -7.75 -18.26
CA LEU A 219 -0.44 -6.71 -17.57
C LEU A 219 0.30 -6.28 -16.30
N THR A 220 -0.08 -5.13 -15.74
CA THR A 220 0.42 -4.66 -14.46
C THR A 220 -0.72 -4.32 -13.51
N MET A 221 -0.50 -4.46 -12.20
CA MET A 221 -1.53 -4.19 -11.21
C MET A 221 -0.98 -3.44 -9.99
N LEU A 222 -1.57 -2.30 -9.69
CA LEU A 222 -1.41 -1.59 -8.42
C LEU A 222 -2.27 -2.28 -7.35
N ASP A 223 -1.63 -2.83 -6.33
CA ASP A 223 -2.30 -3.42 -5.18
C ASP A 223 -2.93 -2.34 -4.27
N ARG A 224 -3.43 -2.75 -3.11
CA ARG A 224 -3.96 -1.84 -2.08
C ARG A 224 -3.02 -0.67 -1.82
N VAL A 225 -3.59 0.53 -1.89
CA VAL A 225 -2.87 1.77 -1.54
C VAL A 225 -3.05 2.03 -0.05
N TYR A 226 -1.95 1.98 0.68
CA TYR A 226 -1.87 2.37 2.08
C TYR A 226 -1.41 3.81 2.17
N TYR A 227 -2.07 4.64 2.99
CA TYR A 227 -1.78 6.07 3.07
C TYR A 227 -2.06 6.67 4.46
N THR A 228 -1.47 7.85 4.68
CA THR A 228 -1.65 8.70 5.87
C THR A 228 -2.70 9.80 5.65
N HIS A 229 -2.87 10.24 4.42
CA HIS A 229 -3.78 11.32 4.03
C HIS A 229 -4.56 10.89 2.79
N SER A 230 -5.86 11.16 2.74
CA SER A 230 -6.73 10.68 1.65
C SER A 230 -6.28 11.13 0.27
N PHE A 231 -5.78 12.37 0.14
CA PHE A 231 -5.30 12.90 -1.14
C PHE A 231 -4.08 12.14 -1.71
N ILE A 232 -3.28 11.49 -0.85
CA ILE A 232 -2.13 10.67 -1.26
C ILE A 232 -2.60 9.47 -2.08
N ALA A 233 -3.77 8.90 -1.77
CA ALA A 233 -4.32 7.80 -2.55
C ALA A 233 -4.58 8.21 -4.01
N GLU A 234 -5.10 9.43 -4.23
CA GLU A 234 -5.33 9.94 -5.58
C GLU A 234 -4.01 10.26 -6.29
N MET A 235 -3.06 10.94 -5.63
CA MET A 235 -1.73 11.20 -6.21
C MET A 235 -1.04 9.91 -6.64
N MET A 236 -1.13 8.84 -5.84
CA MET A 236 -0.55 7.55 -6.19
C MET A 236 -1.26 6.89 -7.37
N ARG A 237 -2.59 7.02 -7.48
CA ARG A 237 -3.34 6.51 -8.65
C ARG A 237 -3.01 7.29 -9.91
N GLU A 238 -2.84 8.60 -9.83
CA GLU A 238 -2.41 9.44 -10.95
C GLU A 238 -1.00 9.09 -11.41
N GLN A 239 -0.07 8.88 -10.47
CA GLN A 239 1.28 8.41 -10.81
C GLN A 239 1.27 7.01 -11.40
N ALA A 240 0.45 6.09 -10.88
CA ALA A 240 0.29 4.77 -11.46
C ALA A 240 -0.25 4.84 -12.90
N ARG A 241 -1.18 5.77 -13.15
CA ARG A 241 -1.71 6.02 -14.49
C ARG A 241 -0.64 6.54 -15.44
N SER A 242 0.15 7.53 -15.02
CA SER A 242 1.23 8.09 -15.86
C SER A 242 2.33 7.07 -16.18
N LEU A 243 2.51 6.07 -15.32
CA LEU A 243 3.42 4.93 -15.53
C LEU A 243 2.83 3.83 -16.43
N GLY A 244 1.61 3.97 -16.92
CA GLY A 244 0.97 2.97 -17.76
C GLY A 244 0.51 1.72 -17.02
N ILE A 245 0.35 1.77 -15.68
CA ILE A 245 -0.14 0.62 -14.93
C ILE A 245 -1.55 0.26 -15.39
N THR A 246 -1.81 -1.02 -15.68
CA THR A 246 -3.06 -1.45 -16.31
C THR A 246 -4.23 -1.43 -15.33
N PHE A 247 -4.10 -2.12 -14.20
CA PHE A 247 -5.17 -2.28 -13.22
C PHE A 247 -4.78 -1.69 -11.86
N ARG A 248 -5.80 -1.35 -11.08
CA ARG A 248 -5.69 -1.23 -9.63
C ARG A 248 -6.72 -2.12 -8.95
N LYS A 249 -6.46 -2.48 -7.70
CA LYS A 249 -7.50 -3.05 -6.86
C LYS A 249 -8.66 -2.07 -6.67
N MET A 250 -9.89 -2.56 -6.78
CA MET A 250 -11.09 -1.73 -6.61
C MET A 250 -11.34 -1.41 -5.13
N TYR A 251 -11.24 -2.42 -4.26
CA TYR A 251 -11.48 -2.31 -2.83
C TYR A 251 -10.19 -2.51 -2.02
N ASN A 252 -9.97 -1.64 -1.03
CA ASN A 252 -8.83 -1.71 -0.12
C ASN A 252 -9.04 -2.75 1.01
N ASP A 253 -9.51 -3.94 0.67
CA ASP A 253 -9.74 -5.04 1.61
C ASP A 253 -9.13 -6.35 1.11
N PHE A 254 -9.40 -7.43 1.81
CA PHE A 254 -8.81 -8.74 1.55
C PHE A 254 -9.78 -9.66 0.80
N SER A 255 -11.09 -9.39 0.85
CA SER A 255 -12.17 -10.25 0.35
C SER A 255 -12.41 -10.10 -1.16
N HIS A 256 -12.19 -8.89 -1.69
CA HIS A 256 -12.42 -8.56 -3.10
C HIS A 256 -11.12 -8.66 -3.90
N ALA A 257 -10.46 -9.81 -3.85
CA ALA A 257 -9.17 -10.02 -4.51
C ALA A 257 -9.24 -10.03 -6.05
N LYS A 258 -10.43 -10.32 -6.61
CA LYS A 258 -10.68 -10.39 -8.07
C LYS A 258 -11.24 -9.09 -8.67
N ASP A 259 -11.73 -8.18 -7.82
CA ASP A 259 -12.35 -6.93 -8.25
C ASP A 259 -11.28 -5.86 -8.52
N VAL A 260 -11.10 -5.53 -9.80
CA VAL A 260 -10.10 -4.58 -10.28
C VAL A 260 -10.74 -3.50 -11.13
N THR A 261 -10.13 -2.32 -11.15
CA THR A 261 -10.51 -1.21 -12.03
C THR A 261 -9.35 -0.90 -12.96
N ALA A 262 -9.63 -0.75 -14.27
CA ALA A 262 -8.63 -0.34 -15.23
C ALA A 262 -8.19 1.10 -14.99
N LEU A 263 -6.89 1.30 -14.81
CA LEU A 263 -6.26 2.61 -14.71
C LEU A 263 -5.95 3.20 -16.10
N ASN A 264 -5.60 2.34 -17.04
CA ASN A 264 -5.27 2.68 -18.42
C ASN A 264 -5.95 1.70 -19.39
N ASP A 265 -6.17 2.16 -20.61
CA ASP A 265 -6.65 1.33 -21.70
C ASP A 265 -5.58 0.30 -22.11
N ASN A 266 -6.01 -0.87 -22.56
CA ASN A 266 -5.17 -1.83 -23.28
C ASN A 266 -6.01 -2.37 -24.44
N THR A 267 -5.80 -1.80 -25.63
CA THR A 267 -6.61 -2.07 -26.82
C THR A 267 -6.48 -3.51 -27.29
N ASP A 268 -5.30 -4.11 -27.15
CA ASP A 268 -5.05 -5.50 -27.57
C ASP A 268 -5.90 -6.49 -26.78
N SER A 269 -6.26 -6.13 -25.54
CA SER A 269 -7.02 -6.98 -24.62
C SER A 269 -8.45 -6.47 -24.37
N GLY A 270 -8.90 -5.43 -25.07
CA GLY A 270 -10.23 -4.84 -24.87
C GLY A 270 -10.46 -4.21 -23.49
N ILE A 271 -9.39 -3.81 -22.80
CA ILE A 271 -9.47 -3.19 -21.48
C ILE A 271 -9.70 -1.69 -21.67
N GLU A 272 -10.75 -1.17 -21.04
CA GLU A 272 -11.20 0.21 -21.12
C GLU A 272 -10.97 0.88 -19.77
N ARG A 273 -10.30 2.03 -19.79
CA ARG A 273 -9.99 2.82 -18.60
C ARG A 273 -11.26 3.18 -17.81
N GLY A 274 -11.16 3.07 -16.50
CA GLY A 274 -12.23 3.40 -15.55
C GLY A 274 -13.27 2.30 -15.40
N LYS A 275 -13.29 1.29 -16.27
CA LYS A 275 -14.19 0.14 -16.16
C LYS A 275 -13.70 -0.81 -15.08
N SER A 276 -14.66 -1.40 -14.36
CA SER A 276 -14.41 -2.44 -13.37
C SER A 276 -14.54 -3.82 -13.98
N TYR A 277 -13.71 -4.75 -13.51
CA TYR A 277 -13.62 -6.11 -13.98
C TYR A 277 -13.50 -7.06 -12.80
N TYR A 278 -13.98 -8.29 -13.02
CA TYR A 278 -13.82 -9.40 -12.10
C TYR A 278 -12.87 -10.43 -12.71
N LEU A 279 -11.59 -10.39 -12.33
CA LEU A 279 -10.54 -11.13 -13.03
C LEU A 279 -9.82 -12.14 -12.14
N GLN A 280 -9.63 -13.34 -12.67
CA GLN A 280 -8.70 -14.33 -12.15
C GLN A 280 -7.31 -13.99 -12.65
N LEU A 281 -6.48 -13.44 -11.77
CA LEU A 281 -5.14 -12.98 -12.10
C LEU A 281 -4.10 -13.91 -11.49
N ALA A 282 -2.99 -14.07 -12.19
CA ALA A 282 -1.82 -14.79 -11.73
C ALA A 282 -0.53 -14.04 -12.04
N VAL A 283 0.50 -14.26 -11.22
CA VAL A 283 1.88 -13.84 -11.44
C VAL A 283 2.76 -15.07 -11.32
N GLU A 284 3.57 -15.33 -12.34
CA GLU A 284 4.53 -16.43 -12.30
C GLU A 284 5.69 -16.09 -11.36
N VAL A 285 6.00 -17.02 -10.47
CA VAL A 285 7.10 -16.92 -9.51
C VAL A 285 7.96 -18.18 -9.58
N PRO A 286 9.26 -18.07 -9.82
CA PRO A 286 10.12 -19.24 -9.88
C PRO A 286 10.34 -19.84 -8.48
N ALA A 287 9.93 -21.10 -8.28
CA ALA A 287 10.05 -21.80 -7.00
C ALA A 287 11.46 -21.69 -6.40
N HIS A 288 12.49 -21.82 -7.23
CA HIS A 288 13.89 -21.79 -6.83
C HIS A 288 14.40 -20.44 -6.30
N LYS A 289 13.68 -19.33 -6.52
CA LYS A 289 14.07 -18.02 -5.96
C LYS A 289 13.66 -17.83 -4.49
N TRP A 290 12.69 -18.59 -3.98
CA TRP A 290 12.26 -18.48 -2.58
C TRP A 290 13.24 -19.08 -1.57
N HIS A 291 14.19 -18.30 -1.10
CA HIS A 291 15.30 -18.83 -0.31
C HIS A 291 15.09 -18.75 1.21
N LYS A 292 14.20 -17.88 1.70
CA LYS A 292 13.92 -17.66 3.13
C LYS A 292 12.85 -18.61 3.68
N LYS A 293 12.78 -18.71 5.01
CA LYS A 293 11.69 -19.38 5.72
C LYS A 293 10.53 -18.40 5.90
N GLY A 294 9.31 -18.92 5.84
CA GLY A 294 8.08 -18.18 6.03
C GLY A 294 7.49 -17.65 4.74
N ALA A 295 6.49 -16.80 4.88
CA ALA A 295 5.93 -15.99 3.82
C ALA A 295 5.19 -14.79 4.43
N PRO A 296 5.14 -13.63 3.74
CA PRO A 296 4.35 -12.52 4.22
C PRO A 296 2.84 -12.81 4.11
N TYR A 297 2.05 -12.09 4.90
CA TYR A 297 0.61 -12.02 4.70
C TYR A 297 0.31 -11.27 3.39
N MET A 298 -0.64 -11.77 2.60
CA MET A 298 -1.02 -11.20 1.31
C MET A 298 -2.54 -11.08 1.14
N ASP A 299 -2.99 -9.88 0.75
CA ASP A 299 -4.40 -9.58 0.52
C ASP A 299 -4.90 -10.01 -0.86
N THR A 300 -4.07 -9.84 -1.89
CA THR A 300 -4.51 -9.96 -3.29
C THR A 300 -4.03 -11.26 -3.93
N PHE A 301 -2.74 -11.43 -4.22
CA PHE A 301 -2.22 -12.69 -4.78
C PHE A 301 -1.92 -13.73 -3.68
N PHE A 302 -2.96 -14.14 -2.96
CA PHE A 302 -2.83 -14.91 -1.73
C PHE A 302 -2.71 -16.43 -1.94
N SER A 303 -3.08 -16.98 -3.09
CA SER A 303 -3.09 -18.42 -3.34
C SER A 303 -1.83 -18.82 -4.11
N VAL A 304 -1.15 -19.87 -3.65
CA VAL A 304 0.08 -20.37 -4.28
C VAL A 304 -0.25 -21.63 -5.06
N TYR A 305 -0.04 -21.59 -6.37
CA TYR A 305 -0.24 -22.72 -7.26
C TYR A 305 1.10 -23.25 -7.76
N LEU A 306 1.18 -24.55 -8.00
CA LEU A 306 2.37 -25.23 -8.51
C LEU A 306 1.99 -26.10 -9.70
N ASP A 307 2.68 -25.90 -10.82
CA ASP A 307 2.61 -26.75 -12.00
C ASP A 307 4.03 -27.11 -12.45
N GLY A 308 4.39 -28.39 -12.30
CA GLY A 308 5.76 -28.84 -12.46
C GLY A 308 6.73 -28.10 -11.53
N ASP A 309 7.69 -27.38 -12.11
CA ASP A 309 8.66 -26.53 -11.39
C ASP A 309 8.27 -25.03 -11.39
N CYS A 310 7.19 -24.67 -12.06
CA CYS A 310 6.67 -23.30 -12.14
C CYS A 310 5.66 -23.06 -11.01
N MET A 311 5.82 -21.95 -10.29
CA MET A 311 4.83 -21.53 -9.29
C MET A 311 4.12 -20.28 -9.75
N GLU A 312 2.91 -20.10 -9.28
CA GLU A 312 2.12 -18.89 -9.51
C GLU A 312 1.56 -18.38 -8.19
N LEU A 313 1.57 -17.07 -8.02
CA LEU A 313 0.74 -16.38 -7.05
C LEU A 313 -0.56 -15.99 -7.75
N ARG A 314 -1.70 -16.40 -7.20
CA ARG A 314 -3.04 -16.21 -7.77
C ARG A 314 -3.92 -15.42 -6.82
N ASN A 315 -4.80 -14.60 -7.39
CA ASN A 315 -5.79 -13.82 -6.61
C ASN A 315 -7.10 -14.58 -6.33
N PHE A 316 -7.11 -15.88 -6.56
CA PHE A 316 -8.26 -16.76 -6.41
C PHE A 316 -7.81 -18.15 -5.95
N ASP A 317 -8.69 -18.85 -5.27
CA ASP A 317 -8.46 -20.26 -4.94
C ASP A 317 -8.60 -21.12 -6.17
N SER A 318 -7.61 -21.99 -6.38
CA SER A 318 -7.63 -22.98 -7.45
C SER A 318 -7.54 -24.37 -6.87
N VAL A 319 -8.16 -25.35 -7.52
CA VAL A 319 -8.21 -26.73 -7.02
C VAL A 319 -6.80 -27.28 -6.75
N GLY A 320 -5.79 -26.89 -7.53
CA GLY A 320 -4.40 -27.32 -7.33
C GLY A 320 -3.53 -26.43 -6.44
N ALA A 321 -4.10 -25.46 -5.72
CA ALA A 321 -3.33 -24.60 -4.82
C ALA A 321 -2.63 -25.43 -3.73
N ILE A 322 -1.34 -25.14 -3.51
CA ILE A 322 -0.50 -25.82 -2.52
C ILE A 322 -0.46 -25.07 -1.18
N ALA A 323 -0.69 -23.76 -1.19
CA ALA A 323 -0.67 -22.93 0.00
C ALA A 323 -1.55 -21.68 -0.12
N THR A 324 -1.93 -21.10 1.01
CA THR A 324 -2.45 -19.72 1.08
C THR A 324 -1.55 -18.84 1.95
N LEU A 325 -1.50 -17.55 1.63
CA LEU A 325 -0.66 -16.53 2.27
C LEU A 325 -1.51 -15.60 3.16
N ARG A 326 -2.53 -16.13 3.81
CA ARG A 326 -3.49 -15.37 4.65
C ARG A 326 -3.22 -15.46 6.15
N ASN A 327 -2.13 -16.11 6.54
CA ASN A 327 -1.78 -16.26 7.95
C ASN A 327 -0.86 -15.11 8.39
N THR A 328 -1.20 -14.48 9.51
CA THR A 328 -0.47 -13.35 10.10
C THR A 328 0.75 -13.78 10.92
N SER A 329 0.95 -15.07 11.16
CA SER A 329 2.11 -15.61 11.89
C SER A 329 3.41 -15.65 11.08
N GLY A 330 3.42 -15.15 9.84
CA GLY A 330 4.61 -15.11 8.98
C GLY A 330 4.94 -16.42 8.26
N SER A 331 3.98 -17.35 8.18
CA SER A 331 4.11 -18.63 7.47
C SER A 331 2.89 -18.89 6.60
N ALA A 332 3.06 -19.50 5.44
CA ALA A 332 1.93 -19.91 4.60
C ALA A 332 1.10 -21.03 5.26
N THR A 333 -0.20 -21.06 4.99
CA THR A 333 -1.08 -22.18 5.37
C THR A 333 -1.00 -23.24 4.27
N ARG A 334 -0.56 -24.44 4.62
CA ARG A 334 -0.46 -25.55 3.66
C ARG A 334 -1.86 -26.05 3.27
N MET A 335 -2.11 -26.18 1.98
CA MET A 335 -3.35 -26.76 1.43
C MET A 335 -3.14 -28.15 0.85
N ARG A 336 -1.95 -28.42 0.29
CA ARG A 336 -1.60 -29.70 -0.34
C ARG A 336 -0.14 -30.06 -0.05
N MET A 337 0.20 -31.32 -0.27
CA MET A 337 1.58 -31.81 -0.19
C MET A 337 2.16 -32.04 -1.56
N ILE A 338 3.48 -31.90 -1.64
CA ILE A 338 4.28 -32.23 -2.81
C ILE A 338 5.05 -33.50 -2.47
N CYS A 339 4.92 -34.53 -3.30
CA CYS A 339 5.65 -35.77 -3.07
C CYS A 339 7.16 -35.54 -3.29
N PRO A 340 8.04 -35.79 -2.32
CA PRO A 340 9.48 -35.55 -2.47
C PRO A 340 10.15 -36.50 -3.47
N ASN A 341 9.51 -37.63 -3.80
CA ASN A 341 10.05 -38.62 -4.73
C ASN A 341 9.75 -38.29 -6.20
N CYS A 342 8.51 -37.88 -6.51
CA CYS A 342 8.06 -37.67 -7.90
C CYS A 342 7.56 -36.25 -8.21
N GLY A 343 7.45 -35.37 -7.21
CA GLY A 343 7.00 -33.98 -7.40
C GLY A 343 5.47 -33.81 -7.51
N SER A 344 4.69 -34.90 -7.57
CA SER A 344 3.24 -34.80 -7.70
C SER A 344 2.59 -34.10 -6.51
N VAL A 345 1.69 -33.17 -6.78
CA VAL A 345 0.83 -32.55 -5.76
C VAL A 345 -0.29 -33.52 -5.35
N HIS A 346 -0.54 -33.66 -4.06
CA HIS A 346 -1.61 -34.51 -3.53
C HIS A 346 -2.26 -33.91 -2.27
N ASN A 347 -3.42 -34.44 -1.89
CA ASN A 347 -4.15 -34.01 -0.69
C ASN A 347 -3.31 -34.18 0.58
N LEU A 348 -3.66 -33.41 1.61
CA LEU A 348 -3.11 -33.58 2.95
C LEU A 348 -3.49 -34.97 3.49
N THR A 349 -2.48 -35.73 3.90
CA THR A 349 -2.59 -37.06 4.49
C THR A 349 -1.48 -37.17 5.54
N ASP A 350 -1.46 -38.25 6.34
CA ASP A 350 -0.36 -38.49 7.28
C ASP A 350 0.96 -38.84 6.57
N SER A 351 0.93 -39.14 5.27
CA SER A 351 2.13 -39.48 4.49
C SER A 351 2.61 -38.30 3.65
N THR A 352 3.91 -38.01 3.74
CA THR A 352 4.57 -37.03 2.85
C THR A 352 4.67 -37.51 1.40
N PHE A 353 4.53 -38.81 1.14
CA PHE A 353 4.57 -39.38 -0.20
C PHE A 353 3.17 -39.50 -0.79
N CYS A 354 3.03 -39.27 -2.10
CA CYS A 354 1.77 -39.53 -2.77
C CYS A 354 1.43 -41.04 -2.73
N PRO A 355 0.14 -41.43 -2.86
CA PRO A 355 -0.29 -42.83 -2.73
C PRO A 355 0.49 -43.80 -3.63
N ALA A 356 0.80 -43.40 -4.87
CA ALA A 356 1.57 -44.21 -5.81
C ALA A 356 3.01 -44.44 -5.32
N CYS A 357 3.71 -43.38 -4.88
CA CYS A 357 5.06 -43.50 -4.34
C CYS A 357 5.08 -44.25 -3.01
N ARG A 358 4.05 -44.10 -2.16
CA ARG A 358 3.94 -44.84 -0.89
C ARG A 358 3.89 -46.35 -1.15
N ARG A 359 3.04 -46.80 -2.09
CA ARG A 359 2.95 -48.23 -2.47
C ARG A 359 4.24 -48.78 -3.06
N LEU A 360 5.02 -47.94 -3.74
CA LEU A 360 6.30 -48.34 -4.33
C LEU A 360 7.41 -48.43 -3.26
N LEU A 361 7.47 -47.43 -2.38
CA LEU A 361 8.57 -47.24 -1.44
C LEU A 361 8.38 -47.96 -0.11
N TYR A 362 7.16 -48.30 0.26
CA TYR A 362 6.86 -48.99 1.50
C TYR A 362 6.33 -50.40 1.25
N GLN A 363 6.64 -51.30 2.17
CA GLN A 363 6.07 -52.64 2.25
C GLN A 363 5.35 -52.79 3.57
N HIS A 364 4.12 -53.28 3.51
CA HIS A 364 3.38 -53.66 4.71
C HIS A 364 3.94 -54.98 5.27
N THR A 365 4.18 -55.01 6.57
CA THR A 365 4.65 -56.19 7.32
C THR A 365 3.77 -56.38 8.55
N GLU A 366 3.89 -57.52 9.22
CA GLU A 366 3.21 -57.80 10.51
C GLU A 366 3.51 -56.73 11.59
N PHE A 367 4.60 -55.97 11.43
CA PHE A 367 5.00 -54.89 12.35
C PHE A 367 4.67 -53.48 11.81
N GLY A 368 3.90 -53.39 10.72
CA GLY A 368 3.53 -52.13 10.06
C GLY A 368 4.30 -51.84 8.77
N ASP A 369 4.20 -50.59 8.30
CA ASP A 369 4.80 -50.15 7.03
C ASP A 369 6.31 -49.89 7.16
N VAL A 370 7.13 -50.61 6.40
CA VAL A 370 8.59 -50.48 6.37
C VAL A 370 9.04 -49.87 5.04
N MET A 371 9.93 -48.88 5.08
CA MET A 371 10.48 -48.25 3.87
C MET A 371 11.60 -49.08 3.25
N ARG A 372 11.51 -49.31 1.92
CA ARG A 372 12.48 -50.04 1.09
C ARG A 372 13.69 -49.17 0.67
N SER A 373 14.24 -48.36 1.57
CA SER A 373 15.44 -47.58 1.27
C SER A 373 16.28 -47.33 2.52
N GLY A 374 17.60 -47.25 2.34
CA GLY A 374 18.51 -46.81 3.41
C GLY A 374 18.37 -45.31 3.69
N VAL A 375 19.18 -44.80 4.62
CA VAL A 375 19.13 -43.40 5.07
C VAL A 375 20.32 -42.61 4.52
N VAL A 376 20.09 -41.33 4.23
CA VAL A 376 21.11 -40.32 3.89
C VAL A 376 20.92 -39.11 4.80
N GLU A 377 21.99 -38.65 5.43
CA GLU A 377 22.02 -37.39 6.17
C GLU A 377 22.16 -36.20 5.21
N TYR A 378 21.27 -35.22 5.32
CA TYR A 378 21.30 -33.98 4.55
C TYR A 378 20.78 -32.81 5.39
N GLY A 379 21.56 -31.73 5.50
CA GLY A 379 21.16 -30.57 6.29
C GLY A 379 20.88 -30.87 7.77
N GLY A 380 21.60 -31.84 8.35
CA GLY A 380 21.45 -32.26 9.74
C GLY A 380 20.19 -33.09 10.02
N ARG A 381 19.57 -33.67 8.98
CA ARG A 381 18.39 -34.53 9.10
C ARG A 381 18.56 -35.79 8.25
N ALA A 382 18.03 -36.89 8.78
CA ALA A 382 17.93 -38.18 8.11
C ALA A 382 16.80 -38.17 7.06
N TYR A 383 17.12 -38.59 5.83
CA TYR A 383 16.16 -38.75 4.75
C TYR A 383 16.31 -40.10 4.04
N PRO A 384 15.25 -40.59 3.37
CA PRO A 384 15.33 -41.74 2.48
C PRO A 384 16.37 -41.56 1.36
N SER A 385 17.31 -42.50 1.25
CA SER A 385 18.38 -42.50 0.25
C SER A 385 17.87 -42.44 -1.20
N VAL A 386 16.67 -42.97 -1.46
CA VAL A 386 16.00 -42.93 -2.76
C VAL A 386 15.74 -41.50 -3.27
N LEU A 387 15.69 -40.51 -2.39
CA LEU A 387 15.47 -39.10 -2.75
C LEU A 387 16.75 -38.40 -3.26
N PHE A 388 17.89 -39.11 -3.24
CA PHE A 388 19.20 -38.56 -3.55
C PHE A 388 19.86 -39.32 -4.70
N LYS A 389 20.73 -38.63 -5.45
CA LYS A 389 21.65 -39.21 -6.43
C LYS A 389 23.04 -38.66 -6.15
N LYS A 390 24.02 -39.53 -5.85
CA LYS A 390 25.38 -39.13 -5.44
C LYS A 390 25.37 -38.09 -4.30
N LYS A 391 24.58 -38.34 -3.24
CA LYS A 391 24.36 -37.46 -2.08
C LYS A 391 23.75 -36.07 -2.37
N ARG A 392 23.34 -35.79 -3.61
CA ARG A 392 22.62 -34.55 -3.97
C ARG A 392 21.13 -34.84 -4.09
N PRO A 393 20.24 -33.96 -3.60
CA PRO A 393 18.80 -34.15 -3.76
C PRO A 393 18.42 -34.25 -5.25
N LYS A 394 17.52 -35.18 -5.57
CA LYS A 394 16.86 -35.26 -6.89
C LYS A 394 15.96 -34.02 -7.11
N PRO A 395 15.59 -33.68 -8.35
CA PRO A 395 14.76 -32.50 -8.65
C PRO A 395 13.50 -32.39 -7.79
N ALA A 396 12.68 -33.44 -7.71
CA ALA A 396 11.48 -33.46 -6.86
C ALA A 396 11.77 -33.18 -5.37
N MET A 397 12.88 -33.71 -4.84
CA MET A 397 13.29 -33.44 -3.46
C MET A 397 13.76 -31.99 -3.28
N ARG A 398 14.43 -31.39 -4.27
CA ARG A 398 14.80 -29.96 -4.22
C ARG A 398 13.55 -29.09 -4.20
N LEU A 399 12.59 -29.36 -5.07
CA LEU A 399 11.32 -28.65 -5.12
C LEU A 399 10.57 -28.78 -3.78
N TYR A 400 10.47 -29.99 -3.24
CA TYR A 400 9.88 -30.24 -1.93
C TYR A 400 10.56 -29.44 -0.81
N LEU A 401 11.89 -29.47 -0.72
CA LEU A 401 12.64 -28.72 0.29
C LEU A 401 12.44 -27.21 0.15
N GLN A 402 12.39 -26.72 -1.09
CA GLN A 402 12.25 -25.32 -1.41
C GLN A 402 10.85 -24.80 -1.05
N VAL A 403 9.79 -25.48 -1.50
CA VAL A 403 8.40 -25.12 -1.18
C VAL A 403 8.14 -25.22 0.32
N ASN A 404 8.74 -26.20 1.00
CA ASN A 404 8.52 -26.35 2.44
C ASN A 404 8.97 -25.15 3.27
N LYS A 405 9.89 -24.33 2.76
CA LYS A 405 10.30 -23.11 3.45
C LYS A 405 9.14 -22.15 3.65
N LEU A 406 8.13 -22.13 2.77
CA LEU A 406 6.93 -21.29 2.92
C LEU A 406 6.18 -21.56 4.23
N TYR A 407 6.25 -22.80 4.74
CA TYR A 407 5.50 -23.24 5.92
C TYR A 407 6.29 -23.13 7.23
N MET A 408 7.55 -22.70 7.17
CA MET A 408 8.41 -22.60 8.35
C MET A 408 8.31 -21.19 8.93
N ALA A 409 8.20 -21.04 10.25
CA ALA A 409 8.37 -19.76 10.93
C ALA A 409 9.86 -19.43 11.12
#